data_AF-A0A662DIA2-F1
#
_entry.id   AF-A0A662DIA2-F1
#
_cell.length_a   1.000
_cell.length_b   1.000
_cell.length_c   1.000
_cell.angle_alpha   90.00
_cell.angle_beta   90.00
_cell.angle_gamma   90.00
#
_symmetry.space_group_name_H-M   'P 1'
#
loop_
_entity.id
_entity.type
_entity.pdbx_description
1 polymer ?
#
loop_
_entity_poly.entity_id
_entity_poly.type
_entity_poly.pdbx_seq_one_letter_code
_entity_poly.pdbx_strand_id
1 'polypeptide(L)'
;REKERVKAEIVEKVVKNSRIDLPPLLIEEGVKEKIEKLKEDLRKNGLSISSYLKEQNINEEHLNKLFKNQVESELKTLFVLDKIAQEEKIEVTEEEIDKRLQLLVQGENKETKARLLKEELIKKGNLSSLVERIKNEKVIDFLYEQAEIPDKIT
;
A
#
# COMPACT_ATOMS: atom_id res chain seq x y z
N ARG A 1 -7.69 10.85 -13.10
CA ARG A 1 -6.72 10.04 -13.88
C ARG A 1 -5.37 10.74 -13.94
N GLU A 2 -5.31 11.99 -14.42
CA GLU A 2 -4.04 12.73 -14.46
C GLU A 2 -3.43 13.03 -13.07
N LYS A 3 -4.23 13.53 -12.12
CA LYS A 3 -3.78 13.77 -10.73
C LYS A 3 -3.14 12.52 -10.10
N GLU A 4 -3.77 11.37 -10.25
CA GLU A 4 -3.26 10.09 -9.72
C GLU A 4 -1.97 9.64 -10.41
N ARG A 5 -1.84 9.87 -11.72
CA ARG A 5 -0.58 9.61 -12.45
C ARG A 5 0.56 10.47 -11.90
N VAL A 6 0.32 11.78 -11.73
CA VAL A 6 1.32 12.72 -11.21
C VAL A 6 1.72 12.35 -9.78
N LYS A 7 0.76 12.01 -8.92
CA LYS A 7 1.04 11.51 -7.56
C LYS A 7 1.94 10.29 -7.56
N ALA A 8 1.68 9.31 -8.42
CA ALA A 8 2.52 8.11 -8.53
C ALA A 8 3.95 8.47 -8.96
N GLU A 9 4.12 9.39 -9.91
CA GLU A 9 5.43 9.86 -10.35
C GLU A 9 6.20 10.62 -9.25
N ILE A 10 5.49 11.41 -8.44
CA ILE A 10 6.08 12.11 -7.29
C ILE A 10 6.61 11.09 -6.28
N VAL A 11 5.79 10.11 -5.90
CA VAL A 11 6.21 9.05 -4.97
C VAL A 11 7.41 8.31 -5.51
N GLU A 12 7.38 7.91 -6.79
CA GLU A 12 8.50 7.21 -7.43
C GLU A 12 9.80 8.02 -7.38
N LYS A 13 9.73 9.33 -7.68
CA LYS A 13 10.90 10.23 -7.62
C LYS A 13 11.42 10.38 -6.19
N VAL A 14 10.53 10.57 -5.21
CA VAL A 14 10.89 10.71 -3.80
C VAL A 14 11.58 9.45 -3.30
N VAL A 15 11.03 8.27 -3.60
CA VAL A 15 11.62 6.98 -3.22
C VAL A 15 12.95 6.75 -3.92
N LYS A 16 13.09 7.07 -5.22
CA LYS A 16 14.36 6.95 -5.96
C LYS A 16 15.47 7.85 -5.42
N ASN A 17 15.13 9.04 -4.95
CA ASN A 17 16.09 9.99 -4.38
C ASN A 17 16.41 9.70 -2.90
N SER A 18 15.63 8.84 -2.26
CA SER A 18 15.84 8.45 -0.87
C SER A 18 16.89 7.35 -0.75
N ARG A 19 17.68 7.40 0.32
CA ARG A 19 18.63 6.34 0.68
C ARG A 19 18.06 5.55 1.85
N ILE A 20 17.82 4.27 1.62
CA ILE A 20 17.31 3.36 2.64
C ILE A 20 17.99 2.01 2.49
N ASP A 21 18.54 1.53 3.61
CA ASP A 21 19.14 0.21 3.73
C ASP A 21 18.11 -0.72 4.37
N LEU A 22 17.55 -1.63 3.56
CA LEU A 22 16.60 -2.61 4.03
C LEU A 22 17.32 -3.87 4.50
N PRO A 23 17.04 -4.37 5.72
CA PRO A 23 17.57 -5.64 6.18
C PRO A 23 17.15 -6.79 5.23
N PRO A 24 18.09 -7.66 4.80
CA PRO A 24 17.76 -8.78 3.91
C PRO A 24 16.64 -9.67 4.45
N LEU A 25 16.64 -9.92 5.77
CA LEU A 25 15.63 -10.73 6.44
C LEU A 25 14.21 -10.17 6.23
N LEU A 26 14.05 -8.84 6.27
CA LEU A 26 12.75 -8.19 6.08
C LEU A 26 12.24 -8.40 4.64
N ILE A 27 13.14 -8.36 3.67
CA ILE A 27 12.80 -8.64 2.27
C ILE A 27 12.43 -10.12 2.10
N GLU A 28 13.18 -11.02 2.70
CA GLU A 28 12.93 -12.47 2.65
C GLU A 28 11.57 -12.84 3.26
N GLU A 29 11.22 -12.26 4.42
CA GLU A 29 9.92 -12.43 5.06
C GLU A 29 8.79 -11.94 4.14
N GLY A 30 8.92 -10.74 3.58
CA GLY A 30 7.92 -10.20 2.65
C GLY A 30 7.78 -11.04 1.37
N VAL A 31 8.87 -11.60 0.85
CA VAL A 31 8.82 -12.51 -0.32
C VAL A 31 8.06 -13.79 0.04
N LYS A 32 8.36 -14.38 1.20
CA LYS A 32 7.67 -15.58 1.68
C LYS A 32 6.17 -15.34 1.83
N GLU A 33 5.78 -14.21 2.43
CA GLU A 33 4.37 -13.83 2.56
C GLU A 33 3.68 -13.67 1.19
N LYS A 34 4.32 -13.01 0.22
CA LYS A 34 3.77 -12.89 -1.14
C LYS A 34 3.60 -14.26 -1.83
N ILE A 35 4.56 -15.16 -1.66
CA ILE A 35 4.48 -16.52 -2.22
C ILE A 35 3.34 -17.29 -1.60
N GLU A 36 3.19 -17.27 -0.27
CA GLU A 36 2.10 -17.96 0.41
C GLU A 36 0.74 -17.39 0.02
N LYS A 37 0.61 -16.06 -0.07
CA LYS A 37 -0.61 -15.41 -0.56
C LYS A 37 -0.94 -15.83 -2.00
N LEU A 38 0.05 -15.85 -2.90
CA LEU A 38 -0.14 -16.35 -4.26
C LEU A 38 -0.64 -17.80 -4.27
N LYS A 39 -0.03 -18.68 -3.46
CA LYS A 39 -0.45 -20.09 -3.36
C LYS A 39 -1.88 -20.21 -2.84
N GLU A 40 -2.26 -19.44 -1.84
CA GLU A 40 -3.62 -19.41 -1.31
C GLU A 40 -4.64 -18.97 -2.37
N ASP A 41 -4.33 -17.89 -3.09
CA ASP A 41 -5.22 -17.36 -4.12
C ASP A 41 -5.34 -18.33 -5.30
N LEU A 42 -4.25 -19.00 -5.71
CA LEU A 42 -4.30 -20.06 -6.71
C LEU A 42 -5.17 -21.23 -6.24
N ARG A 43 -4.99 -21.70 -4.99
CA ARG A 43 -5.79 -22.80 -4.42
C ARG A 43 -7.28 -22.47 -4.39
N LYS A 44 -7.65 -21.23 -4.03
CA LYS A 44 -9.06 -20.76 -4.06
C LYS A 44 -9.66 -20.81 -5.46
N ASN A 45 -8.85 -20.66 -6.49
CA ASN A 45 -9.25 -20.73 -7.90
C ASN A 45 -9.04 -22.13 -8.52
N GLY A 46 -8.73 -23.15 -7.71
CA GLY A 46 -8.51 -24.53 -8.20
C GLY A 46 -7.20 -24.71 -9.00
N LEU A 47 -6.26 -23.77 -8.90
CA LEU A 47 -4.97 -23.79 -9.57
C LEU A 47 -3.85 -24.20 -8.62
N SER A 48 -2.74 -24.70 -9.18
CA SER A 48 -1.51 -24.96 -8.45
C SER A 48 -0.41 -23.97 -8.85
N ILE A 49 0.55 -23.74 -7.96
CA ILE A 49 1.73 -22.93 -8.28
C ILE A 49 2.52 -23.49 -9.48
N SER A 50 2.56 -24.80 -9.63
CA SER A 50 3.25 -25.46 -10.75
C SER A 50 2.57 -25.17 -12.09
N SER A 51 1.24 -25.15 -12.13
CA SER A 51 0.49 -24.78 -13.34
C SER A 51 0.65 -23.29 -13.66
N TYR A 52 0.62 -22.43 -12.65
CA TYR A 52 0.87 -20.98 -12.80
C TYR A 52 2.26 -20.71 -13.40
N LEU A 53 3.32 -21.32 -12.86
CA LEU A 53 4.68 -21.16 -13.37
C LEU A 53 4.80 -21.60 -14.84
N LYS A 54 4.15 -22.72 -15.21
CA LYS A 54 4.10 -23.20 -16.61
C LYS A 54 3.37 -22.22 -17.52
N GLU A 55 2.20 -21.73 -17.11
CA GLU A 55 1.41 -20.77 -17.89
C GLU A 55 2.16 -19.46 -18.12
N GLN A 56 2.84 -18.96 -17.08
CA GLN A 56 3.65 -17.75 -17.14
C GLN A 56 5.02 -17.97 -17.81
N ASN A 57 5.38 -19.20 -18.16
CA ASN A 57 6.70 -19.57 -18.69
C ASN A 57 7.88 -19.09 -17.80
N ILE A 58 7.71 -19.14 -16.49
CA ILE A 58 8.75 -18.79 -15.51
C ILE A 58 9.07 -19.95 -14.59
N ASN A 59 10.24 -19.94 -13.97
CA ASN A 59 10.61 -20.87 -12.92
C ASN A 59 10.49 -20.20 -11.53
N GLU A 60 10.70 -20.99 -10.49
CA GLU A 60 10.63 -20.53 -9.10
C GLU A 60 11.67 -19.45 -8.78
N GLU A 61 12.88 -19.55 -9.34
CA GLU A 61 13.94 -18.54 -9.15
C GLU A 61 13.51 -17.18 -9.71
N HIS A 62 12.92 -17.16 -10.90
CA HIS A 62 12.41 -15.95 -11.54
C HIS A 62 11.26 -15.37 -10.72
N LEU A 63 10.31 -16.20 -10.25
CA LEU A 63 9.22 -15.75 -9.38
C LEU A 63 9.76 -15.12 -8.09
N ASN A 64 10.74 -15.76 -7.44
CA ASN A 64 11.39 -15.23 -6.25
C ASN A 64 12.06 -13.87 -6.52
N LYS A 65 12.77 -13.73 -7.64
CA LYS A 65 13.41 -12.47 -8.04
C LYS A 65 12.38 -11.35 -8.29
N LEU A 66 11.28 -11.66 -8.97
CA LEU A 66 10.18 -10.71 -9.20
C LEU A 66 9.60 -10.21 -7.89
N PHE A 67 9.26 -11.13 -6.98
CA PHE A 67 8.72 -10.78 -5.68
C PHE A 67 9.72 -10.07 -4.80
N LYS A 68 11.02 -10.42 -4.87
CA LYS A 68 12.07 -9.69 -4.16
C LYS A 68 12.11 -8.23 -4.56
N ASN A 69 12.14 -7.95 -5.87
CA ASN A 69 12.14 -6.58 -6.38
C ASN A 69 10.86 -5.82 -5.98
N GLN A 70 9.71 -6.51 -6.02
CA GLN A 70 8.44 -5.91 -5.64
C GLN A 70 8.40 -5.58 -4.14
N VAL A 71 8.76 -6.52 -3.26
CA VAL A 71 8.81 -6.34 -1.81
C VAL A 71 9.80 -5.24 -1.45
N GLU A 72 10.98 -5.23 -2.07
CA GLU A 72 11.96 -4.18 -1.85
C GLU A 72 11.36 -2.80 -2.20
N SER A 73 10.72 -2.66 -3.36
CA SER A 73 10.09 -1.39 -3.75
C SER A 73 8.95 -0.98 -2.82
N GLU A 74 8.11 -1.93 -2.38
CA GLU A 74 7.00 -1.70 -1.47
C GLU A 74 7.50 -1.24 -0.09
N LEU A 75 8.50 -1.94 0.47
CA LEU A 75 9.12 -1.59 1.75
C LEU A 75 9.80 -0.22 1.69
N LYS A 76 10.57 0.06 0.62
CA LYS A 76 11.19 1.39 0.44
C LYS A 76 10.14 2.49 0.44
N THR A 77 9.07 2.30 -0.32
CA THR A 77 7.97 3.26 -0.38
C THR A 77 7.34 3.46 1.00
N LEU A 78 7.04 2.36 1.70
CA LEU A 78 6.44 2.39 3.04
C LEU A 78 7.28 3.22 4.01
N PHE A 79 8.57 2.90 4.15
CA PHE A 79 9.44 3.58 5.12
C PHE A 79 9.71 5.04 4.74
N VAL A 80 9.85 5.35 3.45
CA VAL A 80 10.04 6.73 3.00
C VAL A 80 8.81 7.56 3.30
N LEU A 81 7.60 7.07 2.97
CA LEU A 81 6.37 7.79 3.27
C LEU A 81 6.14 7.94 4.78
N ASP A 82 6.44 6.89 5.57
CA ASP A 82 6.35 6.96 7.02
C ASP A 82 7.31 8.00 7.62
N LYS A 83 8.55 8.04 7.12
CA LYS A 83 9.55 9.02 7.55
C LYS A 83 9.10 10.45 7.25
N ILE A 84 8.54 10.70 6.06
CA ILE A 84 7.97 12.01 5.70
C ILE A 84 6.79 12.35 6.61
N ALA A 85 5.90 11.39 6.88
CA ALA A 85 4.78 11.61 7.79
C ALA A 85 5.26 12.05 9.19
N GLN A 86 6.33 11.44 9.69
CA GLN A 86 6.92 11.79 10.98
C GLN A 86 7.57 13.18 10.97
N GLU A 87 8.35 13.51 9.94
CA GLU A 87 9.06 14.80 9.85
C GLU A 87 8.10 15.97 9.67
N GLU A 88 7.07 15.78 8.85
CA GLU A 88 6.04 16.78 8.56
C GLU A 88 4.87 16.74 9.55
N LYS A 89 4.93 15.86 10.55
CA LYS A 89 3.90 15.68 11.60
C LYS A 89 2.50 15.44 11.03
N ILE A 90 2.44 14.62 9.98
CA ILE A 90 1.20 14.22 9.33
C ILE A 90 0.58 13.09 10.16
N GLU A 91 -0.40 13.46 10.97
CA GLU A 91 -1.18 12.53 11.79
C GLU A 91 -2.57 12.30 11.19
N VAL A 92 -3.19 11.17 11.54
CA VAL A 92 -4.56 10.85 11.14
C VAL A 92 -5.48 11.10 12.31
N THR A 93 -6.51 11.94 12.12
CA THR A 93 -7.47 12.24 13.18
C THR A 93 -8.61 11.23 13.24
N GLU A 94 -9.29 11.15 14.38
CA GLU A 94 -10.48 10.31 14.54
C GLU A 94 -11.58 10.67 13.54
N GLU A 95 -11.76 11.96 13.24
CA GLU A 95 -12.75 12.43 12.25
C GLU A 95 -12.40 11.96 10.84
N GLU A 96 -11.12 11.88 10.48
CA GLU A 96 -10.69 11.38 9.18
C GLU A 96 -10.92 9.87 9.06
N ILE A 97 -10.70 9.12 10.15
CA ILE A 97 -11.01 7.70 10.24
C ILE A 97 -12.52 7.50 10.07
N ASP A 98 -13.34 8.26 10.80
CA ASP A 98 -14.79 8.14 10.76
C ASP A 98 -15.34 8.49 9.38
N LYS A 99 -14.86 9.58 8.76
CA LYS A 99 -15.19 9.94 7.38
C LYS A 99 -14.82 8.82 6.40
N ARG A 100 -13.63 8.23 6.52
CA ARG A 100 -13.21 7.12 5.66
C ARG A 100 -14.15 5.92 5.82
N LEU A 101 -14.53 5.57 7.04
CA LEU A 101 -15.43 4.45 7.32
C LEU A 101 -16.85 4.72 6.77
N GLN A 102 -17.34 5.95 6.85
CA GLN A 102 -18.62 6.35 6.26
C GLN A 102 -18.65 6.20 4.73
N LEU A 103 -17.51 6.37 4.05
CA LEU A 103 -17.39 6.15 2.60
C LEU A 103 -17.41 4.66 2.23
N LEU A 104 -17.03 3.77 3.14
CA LEU A 104 -17.01 2.32 2.91
C LEU A 104 -18.38 1.66 3.11
N VAL A 105 -19.34 2.35 3.74
CA VAL A 105 -20.68 1.82 4.03
C VAL A 105 -21.75 2.46 3.13
N GLN A 106 -22.75 1.66 2.74
CA GLN A 106 -23.83 2.07 1.83
C GLN A 106 -25.21 2.01 2.51
N GLY A 107 -26.19 2.72 1.92
CA GLY A 107 -27.58 2.78 2.36
C GLY A 107 -27.85 3.77 3.51
N GLU A 108 -29.05 3.68 4.09
CA GLU A 108 -29.45 4.49 5.25
C GLU A 108 -28.66 4.13 6.53
N ASN A 109 -28.68 5.01 7.53
CA ASN A 109 -27.99 4.84 8.81
C ASN A 109 -26.47 4.63 8.69
N LYS A 110 -25.82 5.37 7.76
CA LYS A 110 -24.37 5.27 7.52
C LYS A 110 -23.53 5.41 8.77
N GLU A 111 -23.89 6.32 9.66
CA GLU A 111 -23.16 6.57 10.90
C GLU A 111 -23.12 5.33 11.81
N THR A 112 -24.26 4.71 12.06
CA THR A 112 -24.35 3.46 12.83
C THR A 112 -23.54 2.34 12.19
N LYS A 113 -23.61 2.19 10.86
CA LYS A 113 -22.86 1.15 10.14
C LYS A 113 -21.36 1.40 10.19
N ALA A 114 -20.92 2.64 10.01
CA ALA A 114 -19.51 3.02 10.09
C ALA A 114 -18.94 2.74 11.49
N ARG A 115 -19.71 3.03 12.55
CA ARG A 115 -19.33 2.68 13.92
C ARG A 115 -19.17 1.18 14.12
N LEU A 116 -20.14 0.37 13.67
CA LEU A 116 -20.05 -1.09 13.76
C LEU A 116 -18.86 -1.65 12.97
N LEU A 117 -18.59 -1.11 11.79
CA LEU A 117 -17.40 -1.46 11.00
C LEU A 117 -16.11 -1.08 11.74
N LYS A 118 -16.06 0.09 12.39
CA LYS A 118 -14.92 0.50 13.24
C LYS A 118 -14.64 -0.51 14.33
N GLU A 119 -15.68 -0.90 15.08
CA GLU A 119 -15.57 -1.90 16.15
C GLU A 119 -15.10 -3.25 15.63
N GLU A 120 -15.58 -3.69 14.47
CA GLU A 120 -15.15 -4.93 13.84
C GLU A 120 -13.66 -4.87 13.44
N LEU A 121 -13.23 -3.76 12.83
CA LEU A 121 -11.83 -3.56 12.44
C LEU A 121 -10.90 -3.51 13.65
N ILE A 122 -11.34 -2.91 14.77
CA ILE A 122 -10.58 -2.92 16.03
C ILE A 122 -10.45 -4.37 16.55
N LYS A 123 -11.57 -5.11 16.64
CA LYS A 123 -11.57 -6.50 17.13
C LYS A 123 -10.69 -7.42 16.30
N LYS A 124 -10.61 -7.19 14.98
CA LYS A 124 -9.79 -7.97 14.05
C LYS A 124 -8.35 -7.46 13.93
N GLY A 125 -7.98 -6.38 14.62
CA GLY A 125 -6.64 -5.77 14.51
C GLY A 125 -6.36 -5.07 13.17
N ASN A 126 -7.40 -4.80 12.37
CA ASN A 126 -7.27 -4.24 11.02
C ASN A 126 -7.41 -2.71 10.97
N LEU A 127 -7.80 -2.05 12.08
CA LEU A 127 -7.94 -0.58 12.10
C LEU A 127 -6.60 0.12 11.82
N SER A 128 -5.50 -0.41 12.35
CA SER A 128 -4.15 0.11 12.09
C SER A 128 -3.83 0.22 10.60
N SER A 129 -4.15 -0.83 9.83
CA SER A 129 -3.95 -0.83 8.37
C SER A 129 -4.79 0.23 7.65
N LEU A 130 -5.98 0.56 8.16
CA LEU A 130 -6.81 1.63 7.60
C LEU A 130 -6.18 2.99 7.89
N VAL A 131 -5.75 3.21 9.13
CA VAL A 131 -5.07 4.44 9.56
C VAL A 131 -3.80 4.66 8.74
N GLU A 132 -3.00 3.62 8.56
CA GLU A 132 -1.77 3.68 7.76
C GLU A 132 -2.05 4.04 6.29
N ARG A 133 -3.10 3.47 5.68
CA ARG A 133 -3.52 3.88 4.33
C ARG A 133 -3.93 5.35 4.27
N ILE A 134 -4.72 5.83 5.23
CA ILE A 134 -5.11 7.24 5.30
C ILE A 134 -3.87 8.13 5.43
N LYS A 135 -2.94 7.77 6.31
CA LYS A 135 -1.67 8.50 6.51
C LYS A 135 -0.86 8.57 5.21
N ASN A 136 -0.68 7.45 4.52
CA ASN A 136 0.05 7.41 3.26
C ASN A 136 -0.62 8.27 2.19
N GLU A 137 -1.95 8.23 2.07
CA GLU A 137 -2.68 9.12 1.16
C GLU A 137 -2.44 10.60 1.50
N LYS A 138 -2.45 10.97 2.78
CA LYS A 138 -2.15 12.35 3.23
C LYS A 138 -0.73 12.79 2.90
N VAL A 139 0.27 11.92 3.09
CA VAL A 139 1.66 12.21 2.69
C VAL A 139 1.75 12.44 1.19
N ILE A 140 1.07 11.61 0.39
CA ILE A 140 1.07 11.76 -1.07
C ILE A 140 0.38 13.05 -1.50
N ASP A 141 -0.74 13.42 -0.86
CA ASP A 141 -1.41 14.71 -1.11
C ASP A 141 -0.51 15.89 -0.71
N PHE A 142 0.16 15.83 0.44
CA PHE A 142 1.14 16.83 0.86
C PHE A 142 2.28 16.98 -0.17
N LEU A 143 2.89 15.87 -0.59
CA LEU A 143 3.95 15.89 -1.61
C LEU A 143 3.46 16.45 -2.95
N TYR A 144 2.22 16.17 -3.33
CA TYR A 144 1.60 16.73 -4.53
C TYR A 144 1.40 18.25 -4.42
N GLU A 145 0.98 18.75 -3.25
CA GLU A 145 0.79 20.19 -3.00
C GLU A 145 2.11 20.96 -2.94
N GLN A 146 3.19 20.32 -2.48
CA GLN A 146 4.54 20.93 -2.42
C GLN A 146 5.32 20.79 -3.72
N ALA A 147 4.94 19.88 -4.62
CA ALA A 147 5.66 19.68 -5.86
C ALA A 147 5.48 20.88 -6.78
N GLU A 148 6.59 21.49 -7.20
CA GLU A 148 6.60 22.34 -8.38
C GLU A 148 6.33 21.46 -9.59
N ILE A 149 5.08 21.47 -10.06
CA ILE A 149 4.67 20.80 -11.29
C ILE A 149 4.88 21.85 -12.40
N PRO A 150 5.95 21.76 -13.22
CA PRO A 150 6.11 22.71 -14.31
C PRO A 150 4.85 22.65 -15.17
N ASP A 151 4.24 23.82 -15.37
CA ASP A 151 3.03 23.95 -16.17
C ASP A 151 3.20 23.17 -17.47
N LYS A 152 2.22 22.31 -17.73
CA LYS A 152 2.18 21.36 -18.83
C LYS A 152 2.81 21.94 -20.10
N ILE A 153 3.74 21.20 -20.70
CA ILE A 153 3.95 21.25 -22.15
C ILE A 153 2.56 21.10 -22.76
N THR A 154 2.08 22.20 -23.34
CA THR A 154 0.80 22.29 -24.04
C THR A 154 0.88 21.47 -25.33
#